data_AF-A0A4Y9QTE0-F1
#
_entry.id   AF-A0A4Y9QTE0-F1
#
_cell.length_a   1.000
_cell.length_b   1.000
_cell.length_c   1.000
_cell.angle_alpha   90.00
_cell.angle_beta   90.00
_cell.angle_gamma   90.00
#
_symmetry.space_group_name_H-M   'P 1'
#
loop_
_entity.id
_entity.type
_entity.pdbx_description
1 polymer ?
#
loop_
_entity_poly.entity_id
_entity_poly.type
_entity_poly.pdbx_seq_one_letter_code
_entity_poly.pdbx_strand_id
1 'polypeptide(L)'
;MKQKSKYWWVILLRGILFLLLAFYVFSNPIDSLVGLAIYIGISLMISGVLLIFTSLASKNINGDWGWQLAEGVFDILFSLVLLSSPGITAATLPFVVGIWVMVYGIILFVGSFQSKSSGGEFSWVNLFGGVLTVIVGYLITNNLLVGALALTYWIGFGFLISGILNLNIGLKLKS
;
A
#
# COMPACT_ATOMS: atom_id res chain seq x y z
N MET A 1 31.65 9.35 12.02
CA MET A 1 30.32 9.51 12.66
C MET A 1 29.72 10.95 12.59
N LYS A 2 30.40 11.96 12.02
CA LYS A 2 29.91 13.37 11.96
C LYS A 2 28.85 13.68 10.88
N GLN A 3 28.41 12.71 10.07
CA GLN A 3 27.35 12.92 9.06
C GLN A 3 25.92 12.78 9.62
N LYS A 4 25.75 12.33 10.88
CA LYS A 4 24.42 12.13 11.49
C LYS A 4 23.61 13.42 11.69
N SER A 5 24.23 14.60 11.71
CA SER A 5 23.55 15.87 12.04
C SER A 5 23.20 16.78 10.85
N LYS A 6 23.47 16.42 9.59
CA LYS A 6 23.20 17.35 8.47
C LYS A 6 21.75 17.28 7.96
N TYR A 7 21.06 16.16 8.16
CA TYR A 7 19.72 15.90 7.61
C TYR A 7 18.59 15.90 8.66
N TRP A 8 18.87 16.30 9.91
CA TRP A 8 17.85 16.36 10.98
C TRP A 8 16.64 17.21 10.58
N TRP A 9 16.89 18.35 9.91
CA TRP A 9 15.86 19.27 9.46
C TRP A 9 14.97 18.66 8.35
N VAL A 10 15.55 17.85 7.46
CA VAL A 10 14.79 17.12 6.42
C VAL A 10 13.84 16.12 7.07
N ILE A 11 14.31 15.41 8.10
CA ILE A 11 13.51 14.43 8.83
C ILE A 11 12.38 15.12 9.61
N LEU A 12 12.65 16.26 10.26
CA LEU A 12 11.61 17.05 10.93
C LEU A 12 10.56 17.57 9.95
N LEU A 13 10.98 18.13 8.82
CA LEU A 13 10.08 18.66 7.79
C LEU A 13 9.20 17.55 7.23
N ARG A 14 9.77 16.36 6.99
CA ARG A 14 9.01 15.16 6.60
C ARG A 14 8.01 14.73 7.67
N GLY A 15 8.39 14.80 8.95
CA GLY A 15 7.49 14.52 10.07
C GLY A 15 6.30 15.47 10.12
N ILE A 16 6.54 16.77 9.99
CA ILE A 16 5.49 17.80 9.93
C ILE A 16 4.58 17.56 8.72
N LEU A 17 5.16 17.28 7.54
CA LEU A 17 4.41 16.99 6.33
C LEU A 17 3.47 15.80 6.52
N PHE A 18 3.95 14.71 7.12
CA PHE A 18 3.09 13.55 7.40
C PHE A 18 1.97 13.86 8.40
N LEU A 19 2.20 14.70 9.40
CA LEU A 19 1.12 15.11 10.32
C LEU A 19 0.06 15.96 9.61
N LEU A 20 0.48 16.88 8.72
CA LEU A 20 -0.45 17.66 7.92
C LEU A 20 -1.28 16.77 6.98
N LEU A 21 -0.63 15.77 6.36
CA LEU A 21 -1.31 14.78 5.53
C LEU A 21 -2.29 13.94 6.36
N ALA A 22 -1.90 13.48 7.55
CA ALA A 22 -2.81 12.74 8.44
C ALA A 22 -4.04 13.58 8.81
N PHE A 23 -3.83 14.85 9.15
CA PHE A 23 -4.93 15.78 9.45
C PHE A 23 -5.86 15.98 8.23
N TYR A 24 -5.30 16.16 7.04
CA TYR A 24 -6.07 16.26 5.80
C TYR A 24 -6.89 14.99 5.55
N VAL A 25 -6.27 13.81 5.75
CA VAL A 25 -6.90 12.51 5.55
C VAL A 25 -8.08 12.30 6.48
N PHE A 26 -7.95 12.65 7.76
CA PHE A 26 -9.06 12.52 8.71
C PHE A 26 -10.17 13.55 8.49
N SER A 27 -9.84 14.74 7.97
CA SER A 27 -10.82 15.79 7.69
C SER A 27 -11.62 15.50 6.41
N ASN A 28 -10.98 14.96 5.38
CA ASN A 28 -11.58 14.72 4.07
C ASN A 28 -11.31 13.27 3.60
N PRO A 29 -11.98 12.27 4.20
CA PRO A 29 -11.66 10.88 3.94
C PRO A 29 -12.01 10.40 2.52
N ILE A 30 -13.05 10.97 1.91
CA ILE A 30 -13.46 10.62 0.55
C ILE A 30 -12.47 11.18 -0.47
N ASP A 31 -12.13 12.48 -0.38
CA ASP A 31 -11.18 13.11 -1.29
C ASP A 31 -9.78 12.51 -1.19
N SER A 32 -9.40 12.09 0.01
CA SER A 32 -8.12 11.40 0.24
C SER A 32 -8.05 10.07 -0.49
N LEU A 33 -9.17 9.35 -0.61
CA LEU A 33 -9.23 8.11 -1.39
C LEU A 33 -9.06 8.37 -2.89
N VAL A 34 -9.63 9.47 -3.39
CA VAL A 34 -9.40 9.92 -4.77
C VAL A 34 -7.93 10.29 -4.99
N GLY A 35 -7.32 10.98 -4.03
CA GLY A 35 -5.89 11.27 -4.05
C GLY A 35 -5.03 10.00 -4.12
N LEU A 36 -5.41 8.94 -3.40
CA LEU A 36 -4.75 7.63 -3.48
C LEU A 36 -4.92 6.98 -4.85
N ALA A 37 -6.13 7.03 -5.43
CA ALA A 37 -6.37 6.52 -6.78
C ALA A 37 -5.48 7.23 -7.83
N ILE A 38 -5.36 8.56 -7.73
CA ILE A 38 -4.48 9.35 -8.60
C ILE A 38 -3.02 8.97 -8.37
N TYR A 39 -2.59 8.86 -7.11
CA TYR A 39 -1.23 8.45 -6.77
C TYR A 39 -0.87 7.07 -7.35
N ILE A 40 -1.78 6.09 -7.21
CA ILE A 40 -1.60 4.74 -7.77
C ILE A 40 -1.52 4.82 -9.30
N GLY A 41 -2.43 5.56 -9.95
CA GLY A 41 -2.42 5.73 -11.40
C GLY A 41 -1.12 6.34 -11.91
N ILE A 42 -0.64 7.43 -11.30
CA ILE A 42 0.64 8.05 -11.68
C ILE A 42 1.81 7.10 -11.42
N SER A 43 1.82 6.40 -10.29
CA SER A 43 2.88 5.45 -9.94
C SER A 43 2.96 4.31 -10.96
N LEU A 44 1.82 3.74 -11.35
CA LEU A 44 1.75 2.71 -12.39
C LEU A 44 2.16 3.24 -13.76
N MET A 45 1.80 4.48 -14.11
CA MET A 45 2.26 5.09 -15.36
C MET A 45 3.79 5.19 -15.38
N ILE A 46 4.40 5.66 -14.29
CA ILE A 46 5.87 5.77 -14.16
C ILE A 46 6.51 4.38 -14.20
N SER A 47 6.01 3.43 -13.41
CA SER A 47 6.50 2.06 -13.38
C SER A 47 6.42 1.38 -14.74
N GLY A 48 5.28 1.50 -15.43
CA GLY A 48 5.07 0.91 -16.75
C GLY A 48 6.04 1.47 -17.79
N VAL A 49 6.25 2.79 -17.80
CA VAL A 49 7.25 3.43 -18.65
C VAL A 49 8.66 2.89 -18.34
N LEU A 50 9.05 2.82 -17.07
CA LEU A 50 10.35 2.29 -16.66
C LEU A 50 10.52 0.81 -17.02
N LEU A 51 9.48 -0.03 -16.86
CA LEU A 51 9.51 -1.45 -17.23
C LEU A 51 9.69 -1.64 -18.73
N ILE A 52 9.02 -0.84 -19.55
CA ILE A 52 9.21 -0.87 -21.01
C ILE A 52 10.64 -0.48 -21.37
N PHE A 53 11.17 0.60 -20.79
CA PHE A 53 12.56 1.00 -21.05
C PHE A 53 13.57 -0.06 -20.63
N THR A 54 13.43 -0.60 -19.41
CA THR A 54 14.38 -1.57 -18.85
C THR A 54 14.29 -2.95 -19.52
N SER A 55 13.09 -3.40 -19.91
CA SER A 55 12.91 -4.65 -20.66
C SER A 55 13.55 -4.58 -22.04
N LEU A 56 13.42 -3.46 -22.75
CA LEU A 56 14.07 -3.25 -24.05
C LEU A 56 15.60 -3.10 -23.93
N ALA A 57 16.08 -2.42 -22.89
CA ALA A 57 17.51 -2.23 -22.64
C ALA A 57 18.22 -3.54 -22.25
N SER A 58 17.55 -4.40 -21.48
CA SER A 58 18.12 -5.65 -20.96
C SER A 58 17.68 -6.89 -21.75
N LYS A 59 17.11 -6.72 -22.95
CA LYS A 59 16.53 -7.83 -23.74
C LYS A 59 17.48 -8.98 -24.05
N ASN A 60 18.78 -8.69 -24.13
CA ASN A 60 19.83 -9.68 -24.43
C ASN A 60 20.45 -10.30 -23.16
N ILE A 61 20.08 -9.81 -21.98
CA ILE A 61 20.64 -10.21 -20.68
C ILE A 61 19.61 -11.04 -19.90
N ASN A 62 18.34 -10.62 -19.93
CA ASN A 62 17.26 -11.27 -19.20
C ASN A 62 16.41 -12.14 -20.13
N GLY A 63 16.24 -13.42 -19.78
CA GLY A 63 15.36 -14.35 -20.51
C GLY A 63 13.88 -13.93 -20.47
N ASP A 64 13.48 -13.16 -19.46
CA ASP A 64 12.09 -12.77 -19.20
C ASP A 64 11.71 -11.39 -19.75
N TRP A 65 12.51 -10.83 -20.66
CA TRP A 65 12.29 -9.47 -21.21
C TRP A 65 10.88 -9.28 -21.81
N GLY A 66 10.33 -10.33 -22.44
CA GLY A 66 9.00 -10.29 -23.03
C GLY A 66 7.89 -10.17 -21.98
N TRP A 67 8.06 -10.80 -20.82
CA TRP A 67 7.11 -10.71 -19.71
C TRP A 67 7.16 -9.34 -19.05
N GLN A 68 8.36 -8.79 -18.83
CA GLN A 68 8.54 -7.45 -18.28
C GLN A 68 7.98 -6.37 -19.23
N LEU A 69 8.12 -6.55 -20.54
CA LEU A 69 7.50 -5.65 -21.52
C LEU A 69 5.97 -5.70 -21.44
N ALA A 70 5.40 -6.90 -21.36
CA ALA A 70 3.96 -7.09 -21.24
C ALA A 70 3.40 -6.47 -19.95
N GLU A 71 4.08 -6.66 -18.82
CA GLU A 71 3.76 -6.03 -17.54
C GLU A 71 3.81 -4.50 -17.65
N GLY A 72 4.85 -3.93 -18.26
CA GLY A 72 4.95 -2.49 -18.44
C GLY A 72 3.85 -1.89 -19.33
N VAL A 73 3.47 -2.59 -20.40
CA VAL A 73 2.34 -2.19 -21.26
C VAL A 73 1.02 -2.28 -20.48
N PHE A 74 0.83 -3.36 -19.71
CA PHE A 74 -0.35 -3.54 -18.87
C PHE A 74 -0.48 -2.40 -17.85
N ASP A 75 0.61 -2.02 -17.17
CA ASP A 75 0.64 -0.92 -16.22
C ASP A 75 0.26 0.43 -16.85
N ILE A 76 0.73 0.71 -18.06
CA ILE A 76 0.34 1.93 -18.80
C ILE A 76 -1.16 1.90 -19.13
N LEU A 77 -1.66 0.80 -19.68
CA LEU A 77 -3.08 0.70 -20.04
C LEU A 77 -3.98 0.81 -18.81
N PHE A 78 -3.61 0.12 -17.74
CA PHE A 78 -4.36 0.13 -16.49
C PHE A 78 -4.33 1.51 -15.84
N SER A 79 -3.16 2.17 -15.78
CA SER A 79 -3.06 3.54 -15.25
C SER A 79 -3.88 4.56 -16.04
N LEU A 80 -3.95 4.45 -17.37
CA LEU A 80 -4.82 5.31 -18.18
C LEU A 80 -6.29 5.13 -17.81
N VAL A 81 -6.73 3.89 -17.59
CA VAL A 81 -8.10 3.62 -17.11
C VAL A 81 -8.31 4.23 -15.71
N LEU A 82 -7.37 4.03 -14.78
CA LEU A 82 -7.48 4.57 -13.41
C LEU A 82 -7.54 6.10 -13.40
N LEU A 83 -6.75 6.76 -14.24
CA LEU A 83 -6.65 8.22 -14.30
C LEU A 83 -7.79 8.87 -15.10
N SER A 84 -8.47 8.12 -15.97
CA SER A 84 -9.61 8.62 -16.74
C SER A 84 -10.79 9.03 -15.86
N SER A 85 -11.01 8.31 -14.76
CA SER A 85 -12.08 8.61 -13.80
C SER A 85 -11.65 8.22 -12.38
N PRO A 86 -10.84 9.08 -11.73
CA PRO A 86 -10.28 8.79 -10.40
C PRO A 86 -11.34 8.56 -9.33
N GLY A 87 -12.52 9.19 -9.45
CA GLY A 87 -13.63 8.99 -8.51
C GLY A 87 -14.22 7.57 -8.57
N ILE A 88 -14.42 7.03 -9.78
CA ILE A 88 -14.89 5.64 -9.95
C ILE A 88 -13.82 4.68 -9.48
N THR A 89 -12.56 4.91 -9.87
CA THR A 89 -11.42 4.11 -9.41
C THR A 89 -11.36 4.05 -7.89
N ALA A 90 -11.41 5.21 -7.22
CA ALA A 90 -11.43 5.30 -5.76
C ALA A 90 -12.57 4.49 -5.14
N ALA A 91 -13.78 4.55 -5.73
CA ALA A 91 -14.91 3.76 -5.26
C ALA A 91 -14.71 2.24 -5.41
N THR A 92 -13.92 1.79 -6.39
CA THR A 92 -13.64 0.36 -6.61
C THR A 92 -12.46 -0.18 -5.79
N LEU A 93 -11.54 0.68 -5.33
CA LEU A 93 -10.37 0.27 -4.53
C LEU A 93 -10.74 -0.59 -3.31
N PRO A 94 -11.76 -0.26 -2.51
CA PRO A 94 -12.17 -1.08 -1.38
C PRO A 94 -12.55 -2.51 -1.78
N PHE A 95 -13.17 -2.70 -2.93
CA PHE A 95 -13.52 -4.03 -3.42
C PHE A 95 -12.28 -4.89 -3.66
N VAL A 96 -11.31 -4.34 -4.39
CA VAL A 96 -10.05 -5.01 -4.72
C VAL A 96 -9.27 -5.34 -3.44
N VAL A 97 -9.18 -4.38 -2.52
CA VAL A 97 -8.50 -4.60 -1.25
C VAL A 97 -9.26 -5.61 -0.38
N GLY A 98 -10.58 -5.59 -0.37
CA GLY A 98 -11.39 -6.56 0.36
C GLY A 98 -11.14 -7.99 -0.12
N ILE A 99 -11.07 -8.20 -1.44
CA ILE A 99 -10.67 -9.50 -2.02
C ILE A 99 -9.26 -9.89 -1.59
N TRP A 100 -8.31 -8.96 -1.69
CA TRP A 100 -6.92 -9.22 -1.29
C TRP A 100 -6.80 -9.60 0.19
N VAL A 101 -7.52 -8.89 1.07
CA VAL A 101 -7.63 -9.18 2.50
C VAL A 101 -8.23 -10.56 2.74
N MET A 102 -9.29 -10.95 2.01
CA MET A 102 -9.86 -12.30 2.11
C MET A 102 -8.84 -13.37 1.72
N VAL A 103 -8.14 -13.19 0.59
CA VAL A 103 -7.11 -14.13 0.14
C VAL A 103 -6.00 -14.26 1.19
N TYR A 104 -5.53 -13.13 1.73
CA TYR A 104 -4.52 -13.14 2.80
C TYR A 104 -5.00 -13.85 4.06
N GLY A 105 -6.26 -13.63 4.47
CA GLY A 105 -6.89 -14.34 5.59
C GLY A 105 -6.95 -15.86 5.37
N ILE A 106 -7.27 -16.29 4.15
CA ILE A 106 -7.25 -17.72 3.78
C ILE A 106 -5.82 -18.28 3.88
N ILE A 107 -4.82 -17.56 3.39
CA ILE A 107 -3.41 -17.99 3.49
C ILE A 107 -2.99 -18.15 4.95
N LEU A 108 -3.34 -17.20 5.82
CA LEU A 108 -3.07 -17.29 7.26
C LEU A 108 -3.75 -18.51 7.90
N PHE A 109 -5.02 -18.72 7.56
CA PHE A 109 -5.81 -19.84 8.07
C PHE A 109 -5.21 -21.19 7.64
N VAL A 110 -4.86 -21.36 6.36
CA VAL A 110 -4.21 -22.60 5.89
C VAL A 110 -2.80 -22.73 6.51
N GLY A 111 -2.11 -21.60 6.72
CA GLY A 111 -0.81 -21.53 7.37
C GLY A 111 -0.78 -22.10 8.79
N SER A 112 -1.88 -22.03 9.56
CA SER A 112 -1.92 -22.65 10.90
C SER A 112 -1.76 -24.17 10.87
N PHE A 113 -2.25 -24.81 9.79
CA PHE A 113 -2.15 -26.25 9.61
C PHE A 113 -0.81 -26.65 8.98
N GLN A 114 -0.30 -25.86 8.04
CA GLN A 114 1.03 -26.11 7.44
C GLN A 114 2.15 -26.03 8.49
N SER A 115 2.11 -25.06 9.40
CA SER A 115 3.12 -24.94 10.47
C SER A 115 3.19 -26.19 11.34
N LYS A 116 2.03 -26.77 11.70
CA LYS A 116 1.96 -28.03 12.44
C LYS A 116 2.47 -29.22 11.62
N SER A 117 2.15 -29.26 10.32
CA SER A 117 2.59 -30.35 9.43
C SER A 117 4.10 -30.35 9.16
N SER A 118 4.76 -29.19 9.25
CA SER A 118 6.21 -29.05 9.05
C SER A 118 7.03 -29.23 10.33
N GLY A 119 6.42 -29.74 11.41
CA GLY A 119 7.07 -29.95 12.71
C GLY A 119 7.16 -28.70 13.60
N GLY A 120 6.49 -27.60 13.21
CA GLY A 120 6.33 -26.41 14.03
C GLY A 120 5.13 -26.48 14.98
N GLU A 121 4.97 -25.46 15.82
CA GLU A 121 3.84 -25.36 16.74
C GLU A 121 2.55 -24.94 16.04
N PHE A 122 1.41 -25.45 16.52
CA PHE A 122 0.12 -25.00 16.02
C PHE A 122 -0.16 -23.56 16.47
N SER A 123 -0.19 -22.64 15.52
CA SER A 123 -0.48 -21.23 15.81
C SER A 123 -1.98 -20.97 15.85
N TRP A 124 -2.53 -20.90 17.07
CA TRP A 124 -3.89 -20.41 17.32
C TRP A 124 -4.10 -18.99 16.80
N VAL A 125 -3.05 -18.18 16.81
CA VAL A 125 -3.06 -16.80 16.30
C VAL A 125 -3.36 -16.79 14.81
N ASN A 126 -2.76 -17.70 14.04
CA ASN A 126 -2.98 -17.76 12.59
C ASN A 126 -4.37 -18.29 12.23
N LEU A 127 -4.91 -19.23 13.02
CA LEU A 127 -6.25 -19.76 12.78
C LEU A 127 -7.31 -18.68 13.00
N PHE A 128 -7.35 -18.11 14.21
CA PHE A 128 -8.35 -17.08 14.53
C PHE A 128 -8.10 -15.78 13.77
N GLY A 129 -6.83 -15.39 13.62
CA GLY A 129 -6.44 -14.23 12.81
C GLY A 129 -6.86 -14.40 11.35
N GLY A 130 -6.69 -15.59 10.77
CA GLY A 130 -7.12 -15.89 9.41
C GLY A 130 -8.64 -15.76 9.23
N VAL A 131 -9.43 -16.39 10.10
CA VAL A 131 -10.91 -16.29 10.06
C VAL A 131 -11.38 -14.85 10.22
N LEU A 132 -10.83 -14.13 11.20
CA LEU A 132 -11.18 -12.72 11.41
C LEU A 132 -10.84 -11.86 10.19
N THR A 133 -9.67 -12.09 9.59
CA THR A 133 -9.23 -11.37 8.39
C THR A 133 -10.16 -11.64 7.20
N VAL A 134 -10.61 -12.89 7.00
CA VAL A 134 -11.60 -13.22 5.96
C VAL A 134 -12.92 -12.48 6.19
N ILE A 135 -13.41 -12.46 7.43
CA ILE A 135 -14.64 -11.73 7.79
C ILE A 135 -14.47 -10.24 7.51
N VAL A 136 -13.34 -9.64 7.90
CA VAL A 136 -13.06 -8.22 7.62
C VAL A 136 -13.05 -7.96 6.11
N GLY A 137 -12.38 -8.80 5.33
CA GLY A 137 -12.37 -8.67 3.88
C GLY A 137 -13.77 -8.78 3.27
N TYR A 138 -14.61 -9.69 3.76
CA TYR A 138 -16.02 -9.81 3.36
C TYR A 138 -16.84 -8.56 3.73
N LEU A 139 -16.67 -8.00 4.92
CA LEU A 139 -17.37 -6.77 5.32
C LEU A 139 -16.99 -5.58 4.43
N ILE A 140 -15.72 -5.49 4.06
CA ILE A 140 -15.20 -4.47 3.14
C ILE A 140 -15.83 -4.60 1.74
N THR A 141 -15.96 -5.82 1.21
CA THR A 141 -16.53 -6.03 -0.14
C THR A 141 -18.03 -5.79 -0.20
N ASN A 142 -18.78 -6.11 0.87
CA ASN A 142 -20.23 -5.90 0.90
C ASN A 142 -20.62 -4.44 1.16
N ASN A 143 -19.76 -3.68 1.84
CA ASN A 143 -20.00 -2.26 2.10
C ASN A 143 -18.79 -1.43 1.67
N LEU A 144 -18.82 -1.03 0.40
CA LEU A 144 -17.76 -0.22 -0.21
C LEU A 144 -17.49 1.09 0.52
N LEU A 145 -18.52 1.69 1.14
CA LEU A 145 -18.35 2.91 1.92
C LEU A 145 -17.55 2.64 3.21
N VAL A 146 -17.90 1.58 3.94
CA VAL A 146 -17.14 1.17 5.13
C VAL A 146 -15.71 0.78 4.74
N GLY A 147 -15.55 0.07 3.63
CA GLY A 147 -14.24 -0.28 3.07
C GLY A 147 -13.40 0.95 2.72
N ALA A 148 -13.99 1.93 2.02
CA ALA A 148 -13.36 3.21 1.70
C ALA A 148 -12.88 3.95 2.95
N LEU A 149 -13.77 4.11 3.94
CA LEU A 149 -13.43 4.76 5.19
C LEU A 149 -12.35 3.99 5.95
N ALA A 150 -12.45 2.68 6.04
CA ALA A 150 -11.45 1.84 6.72
C ALA A 150 -10.06 2.00 6.10
N LEU A 151 -9.95 1.94 4.77
CA LEU A 151 -8.69 2.15 4.07
C LEU A 151 -8.13 3.54 4.30
N THR A 152 -8.96 4.57 4.17
CA THR A 152 -8.52 5.94 4.36
C THR A 152 -8.06 6.20 5.79
N TYR A 153 -8.80 5.72 6.80
CA TYR A 153 -8.39 5.85 8.20
C TYR A 153 -7.11 5.07 8.49
N TRP A 154 -6.96 3.87 7.94
CA TRP A 154 -5.74 3.08 8.10
C TRP A 154 -4.51 3.82 7.56
N ILE A 155 -4.64 4.46 6.41
CA ILE A 155 -3.59 5.30 5.81
C ILE A 155 -3.35 6.56 6.65
N GLY A 156 -4.40 7.22 7.13
CA GLY A 156 -4.29 8.38 8.02
C GLY A 156 -3.52 8.05 9.31
N PHE A 157 -3.79 6.90 9.93
CA PHE A 157 -3.02 6.42 11.07
C PHE A 157 -1.56 6.15 10.71
N GLY A 158 -1.30 5.56 9.54
CA GLY A 158 0.05 5.36 9.02
C GLY A 158 0.83 6.68 8.91
N PHE A 159 0.21 7.72 8.36
CA PHE A 159 0.81 9.06 8.29
C PHE A 159 0.99 9.67 9.68
N LEU A 160 0.03 9.53 10.58
CA LEU A 160 0.13 10.07 11.94
C LEU A 160 1.30 9.44 12.70
N ILE A 161 1.39 8.11 12.71
CA ILE A 161 2.48 7.37 13.37
C ILE A 161 3.83 7.76 12.74
N SER A 162 3.91 7.76 11.41
CA SER A 162 5.12 8.14 10.69
C SER A 162 5.55 9.57 11.01
N GLY A 163 4.60 10.51 11.11
CA GLY A 163 4.84 11.90 11.47
C GLY A 163 5.47 12.02 12.86
N ILE A 164 4.86 11.37 13.86
CA ILE A 164 5.36 11.35 15.24
C ILE A 164 6.77 10.74 15.32
N LEU A 165 7.00 9.62 14.64
CA LEU A 165 8.31 8.95 14.62
C LEU A 165 9.39 9.82 13.99
N ASN A 166 9.11 10.45 12.84
CA ASN A 166 10.08 11.32 12.17
C ASN A 166 10.37 12.57 13.03
N LEU A 167 9.38 13.15 13.71
CA LEU A 167 9.63 14.23 14.66
C LEU A 167 10.58 13.80 15.79
N ASN A 168 10.31 12.66 16.42
CA ASN A 168 11.15 12.12 17.49
C ASN A 168 12.58 11.84 17.02
N ILE A 169 12.75 11.25 15.84
CA ILE A 169 14.07 10.97 15.26
C ILE A 169 14.79 12.28 14.91
N GLY A 170 14.10 13.23 14.28
CA GLY A 170 14.68 14.52 13.91
C GLY A 170 15.16 15.34 15.12
N LEU A 171 14.40 15.30 16.22
CA LEU A 171 14.79 15.95 17.48
C LEU A 171 16.02 15.29 18.11
N LYS A 172 16.07 13.95 18.13
CA LYS A 172 17.24 13.18 18.62
C LYS A 172 18.50 13.35 17.78
N LEU A 173 18.38 13.69 16.50
CA LEU A 173 19.51 13.97 15.61
C LEU A 173 20.01 15.42 15.72
N LYS A 174 19.19 16.32 16.28
CA LYS A 174 19.55 17.71 16.56
C LYS A 174 20.38 17.83 17.84
N SER A 175 20.06 17.03 18.87
CA SER A 175 20.79 16.93 20.15
C SER A 175 22.09 16.12 20.01
#